data_AF-A0A2D9C8M2-F1
#
_entry.id   AF-A0A2D9C8M2-F1
#
_cell.length_a   1.000
_cell.length_b   1.000
_cell.length_c   1.000
_cell.angle_alpha   90.00
_cell.angle_beta   90.00
_cell.angle_gamma   90.00
#
_symmetry.space_group_name_H-M   'P 1'
#
loop_
_entity.id
_entity.type
_entity.pdbx_description
1 polymer ?
#
loop_
_entity_poly.entity_id
_entity_poly.type
_entity_poly.pdbx_seq_one_letter_code
_entity_poly.pdbx_strand_id
1 'polypeptide(L)'
;MPSTYTTNNGIELIATGEQSGTWGDTTNTNLSLLDTSLDGQVSITLAATGSSGSPNFLPINNGATSNGRNRLVIFADGGDLGGTAFVQLTPNDAEKIIYIRNNLSGSRSILVFQGTYNASNDYEVPAGTTAVVYFDGGGTGAVAANVFNNAYFDSLRLGSVSVTAVLDEDNMSSDSATALATQQSIKAYVDSQVGTVDTLAEILANGNTTGGTDIAVSAADDITFADNSKAIFGAGSDLQIYHNGANSYIDDTGTGNLYIRGSDTVRLQSATGEQGVIVTTDGAVTLYHDNGSKLATTATGIDVTGTVVSDGLTVDTDTLAVDSTNNRVGIGTSSPSRNLHVSSTGSPTVRIQDADGSDYYAEIQQSTGNTIFSTRYGTSNGAFIFRGLGGGTADEYMRINTSGNVGIGTTSPAATIDVSGNARGAVVTDNDLSFDLSAGNNFSCTPTGGGTLTFTNHLAGQSGFVWLDNSGGHAIAAAGTTKINAADLTAISTAGVYTLSYFDNGTNAYVSVSRSFA
;
A
#
# COMPACT_ATOMS: atom_id res chain seq x y z
N MET A 1 -32.33 93.39 76.70
CA MET A 1 -30.94 93.37 76.22
C MET A 1 -30.82 92.21 75.25
N PRO A 2 -30.14 92.34 74.09
CA PRO A 2 -30.02 91.24 73.13
C PRO A 2 -29.11 90.14 73.70
N SER A 3 -29.58 88.88 73.67
CA SER A 3 -28.78 87.70 74.00
C SER A 3 -27.72 87.46 72.92
N THR A 4 -26.53 87.00 73.33
CA THR A 4 -25.47 86.51 72.44
C THR A 4 -25.36 85.00 72.55
N TYR A 5 -25.04 84.31 71.47
CA TYR A 5 -24.97 82.84 71.41
C TYR A 5 -23.60 82.39 70.90
N THR A 6 -23.16 81.20 71.29
CA THR A 6 -21.96 80.58 70.74
C THR A 6 -22.17 80.22 69.27
N THR A 7 -21.09 80.28 68.48
CA THR A 7 -21.18 80.18 67.02
C THR A 7 -21.56 78.78 66.53
N ASN A 8 -21.08 77.71 67.19
CA ASN A 8 -21.20 76.36 66.66
C ASN A 8 -22.48 75.65 67.13
N ASN A 9 -22.74 75.67 68.44
CA ASN A 9 -23.89 75.00 69.06
C ASN A 9 -25.05 75.94 69.38
N GLY A 10 -24.89 77.26 69.18
CA GLY A 10 -25.95 78.24 69.48
C GLY A 10 -26.29 78.33 70.96
N ILE A 11 -25.33 78.10 71.86
CA ILE A 11 -25.53 78.13 73.32
C ILE A 11 -25.57 79.58 73.78
N GLU A 12 -26.61 79.97 74.54
CA GLU A 12 -26.73 81.35 75.06
C GLU A 12 -25.59 81.70 76.02
N LEU A 13 -24.90 82.81 75.76
CA LEU A 13 -23.82 83.32 76.60
C LEU A 13 -24.39 84.15 77.75
N ILE A 14 -23.76 84.01 78.93
CA ILE A 14 -24.15 84.79 80.12
C ILE A 14 -23.59 86.22 79.99
N ALA A 15 -24.38 87.10 79.38
CA ALA A 15 -23.95 88.47 79.07
C ALA A 15 -24.13 89.47 80.22
N THR A 16 -25.04 89.21 81.17
CA THR A 16 -25.33 90.10 82.32
C THR A 16 -25.69 89.33 83.59
N GLY A 17 -25.49 89.92 84.77
CA GLY A 17 -25.79 89.32 86.07
C GLY A 17 -24.53 88.96 86.86
N GLU A 18 -24.71 88.44 88.08
CA GLU A 18 -23.57 88.17 88.96
C GLU A 18 -22.55 87.27 88.29
N GLN A 19 -22.94 86.29 87.47
CA GLN A 19 -22.04 85.35 86.78
C GLN A 19 -21.49 85.84 85.42
N SER A 20 -21.78 87.09 85.02
CA SER A 20 -21.30 87.69 83.77
C SER A 20 -19.99 88.48 83.98
N GLY A 21 -19.08 88.41 83.02
CA GLY A 21 -17.81 89.16 83.04
C GLY A 21 -16.70 88.51 83.88
N THR A 22 -15.81 89.36 84.41
CA THR A 22 -14.62 88.95 85.16
C THR A 22 -14.93 88.85 86.65
N TRP A 23 -14.78 87.65 87.23
CA TRP A 23 -14.78 87.40 88.67
C TRP A 23 -13.35 87.40 89.18
N GLY A 24 -12.93 88.53 89.78
CA GLY A 24 -11.52 88.73 90.13
C GLY A 24 -10.65 88.71 88.87
N ASP A 25 -9.70 87.78 88.80
CA ASP A 25 -8.81 87.59 87.63
C ASP A 25 -9.38 86.60 86.59
N THR A 26 -10.57 86.03 86.80
CA THR A 26 -11.11 84.94 85.96
C THR A 26 -12.34 85.40 85.17
N THR A 27 -12.36 85.21 83.85
CA THR A 27 -13.54 85.48 83.01
C THR A 27 -14.35 84.21 82.81
N ASN A 28 -15.68 84.25 83.02
CA ASN A 28 -16.55 83.09 82.81
C ASN A 28 -16.67 82.75 81.31
N THR A 29 -15.95 81.72 80.86
CA THR A 29 -15.94 81.24 79.47
C THR A 29 -16.51 79.82 79.32
N ASN A 30 -17.12 79.27 80.36
CA ASN A 30 -17.51 77.85 80.42
C ASN A 30 -18.41 77.40 79.26
N LEU A 31 -19.37 78.23 78.85
CA LEU A 31 -20.26 77.91 77.73
C LEU A 31 -19.52 77.95 76.38
N SER A 32 -18.54 78.84 76.22
CA SER A 32 -17.63 78.84 75.07
C SER A 32 -16.66 77.64 75.08
N LEU A 33 -16.27 77.15 76.26
CA LEU A 33 -15.47 75.94 76.41
C LEU A 33 -16.25 74.69 76.01
N LEU A 34 -17.51 74.60 76.41
CA LEU A 34 -18.41 73.50 75.99
C LEU A 34 -18.64 73.55 74.48
N ASP A 35 -18.88 74.75 73.92
CA ASP A 35 -19.09 74.93 72.49
C ASP A 35 -17.89 74.45 71.66
N THR A 36 -16.70 74.86 72.05
CA THR A 36 -15.46 74.45 71.37
C THR A 36 -15.17 72.96 71.56
N SER A 37 -15.49 72.36 72.71
CA SER A 37 -15.21 70.93 72.97
C SER A 37 -16.13 69.95 72.23
N LEU A 38 -17.40 70.31 71.97
CA LEU A 38 -18.40 69.41 71.38
C LEU A 38 -18.41 69.44 69.86
N ASP A 39 -18.55 70.62 69.27
CA ASP A 39 -18.72 70.82 67.83
C ASP A 39 -17.81 71.93 67.28
N GLY A 40 -16.87 72.43 68.10
CA GLY A 40 -15.93 73.45 67.69
C GLY A 40 -15.08 73.03 66.49
N GLN A 41 -15.05 73.90 65.48
CA GLN A 41 -14.14 73.81 64.34
C GLN A 41 -13.28 75.07 64.30
N VAL A 42 -11.97 74.89 64.12
CA VAL A 42 -11.04 76.01 63.97
C VAL A 42 -10.10 75.80 62.79
N SER A 43 -9.84 76.87 62.06
CA SER A 43 -8.76 76.94 61.07
C SER A 43 -7.58 77.71 61.66
N ILE A 44 -6.42 77.05 61.73
CA ILE A 44 -5.18 77.62 62.23
C ILE A 44 -4.26 77.84 61.05
N THR A 45 -3.90 79.09 60.79
CA THR A 45 -2.86 79.42 59.80
C THR A 45 -1.50 79.26 60.46
N LEU A 46 -0.72 78.28 60.03
CA LEU A 46 0.66 78.09 60.46
C LEU A 46 1.53 79.16 59.80
N ALA A 47 2.32 79.86 60.61
CA ALA A 47 3.23 80.91 60.12
C ALA A 47 4.61 80.36 59.70
N ALA A 48 4.95 79.13 60.13
CA ALA A 48 6.19 78.42 59.80
C ALA A 48 5.99 76.91 59.94
N THR A 49 6.90 76.11 59.39
CA THR A 49 6.92 74.64 59.61
C THR A 49 7.09 74.27 61.07
N GLY A 50 7.71 75.12 61.89
CA GLY A 50 8.20 74.71 63.21
C GLY A 50 9.29 73.64 63.10
N SER A 51 9.67 73.07 64.24
CA SER A 51 10.62 71.96 64.34
C SER A 51 10.30 71.07 65.55
N SER A 52 10.98 69.92 65.67
CA SER A 52 10.85 69.02 66.82
C SER A 52 11.21 69.68 68.17
N GLY A 53 12.07 70.69 68.18
CA GLY A 53 12.45 71.45 69.39
C GLY A 53 11.73 72.80 69.55
N SER A 54 11.03 73.27 68.54
CA SER A 54 10.24 74.52 68.56
C SER A 54 9.02 74.38 67.64
N PRO A 55 8.02 73.60 68.05
CA PRO A 55 6.86 73.28 67.22
C PRO A 55 5.84 74.42 67.19
N ASN A 56 4.90 74.31 66.27
CA ASN A 56 3.66 75.09 66.33
C ASN A 56 2.79 74.53 67.47
N PHE A 57 2.47 75.36 68.45
CA PHE A 57 1.68 74.91 69.59
C PHE A 57 0.19 74.86 69.26
N LEU A 58 -0.44 73.74 69.61
CA LEU A 58 -1.89 73.56 69.66
C LEU A 58 -2.30 73.46 71.13
N PRO A 59 -2.50 74.59 71.82
CA PRO A 59 -2.73 74.57 73.26
C PRO A 59 -4.16 74.14 73.61
N ILE A 60 -4.28 73.53 74.79
CA ILE A 60 -5.48 73.28 75.58
C ILE A 60 -5.27 73.99 76.93
N ASN A 61 -5.48 75.31 76.94
CA ASN A 61 -5.18 76.14 78.12
C ASN A 61 -6.21 75.93 79.23
N ASN A 62 -5.78 75.57 80.44
CA ASN A 62 -6.67 75.41 81.61
C ASN A 62 -7.52 76.67 81.84
N GLY A 63 -8.85 76.50 81.94
CA GLY A 63 -9.79 77.58 82.24
C GLY A 63 -10.02 78.64 81.15
N ALA A 64 -9.43 78.52 79.95
CA ALA A 64 -9.57 79.52 78.88
C ALA A 64 -9.69 78.92 77.47
N THR A 65 -10.53 79.48 76.60
CA THR A 65 -10.72 79.00 75.21
C THR A 65 -9.38 78.84 74.48
N SER A 66 -9.21 77.74 73.74
CA SER A 66 -7.95 77.43 73.05
C SER A 66 -8.20 76.54 71.84
N ASN A 67 -7.33 76.63 70.85
CA ASN A 67 -7.56 76.00 69.55
C ASN A 67 -7.55 74.47 69.63
N GLY A 68 -6.75 73.87 70.51
CA GLY A 68 -6.66 72.42 70.69
C GLY A 68 -7.90 71.77 71.31
N ARG A 69 -8.83 72.57 71.87
CA ARG A 69 -10.10 72.04 72.40
C ARG A 69 -11.09 71.65 71.32
N ASN A 70 -10.99 72.28 70.15
CA ASN A 70 -11.88 72.04 69.03
C ASN A 70 -11.89 70.57 68.63
N ARG A 71 -13.04 70.06 68.21
CA ARG A 71 -13.15 68.68 67.72
C ARG A 71 -12.44 68.53 66.37
N LEU A 72 -12.53 69.55 65.52
CA LEU A 72 -11.84 69.60 64.23
C LEU A 72 -10.87 70.78 64.19
N VAL A 73 -9.60 70.48 63.94
CA VAL A 73 -8.57 71.47 63.68
C VAL A 73 -8.12 71.33 62.24
N ILE A 74 -8.25 72.42 61.50
CA ILE A 74 -7.79 72.53 60.12
C ILE A 74 -6.53 73.37 60.13
N PHE A 75 -5.40 72.75 59.79
CA PHE A 75 -4.16 73.49 59.60
C PHE A 75 -4.07 73.94 58.15
N ALA A 76 -3.90 75.25 57.96
CA ALA A 76 -3.66 75.88 56.67
C ALA A 76 -2.38 76.71 56.75
N ASP A 77 -1.87 77.17 55.61
CA ASP A 77 -0.78 78.11 55.51
C ASP A 77 -1.18 79.34 54.69
N GLY A 78 -0.44 80.45 54.85
CA GLY A 78 -0.61 81.65 54.03
C GLY A 78 0.10 81.56 52.67
N GLY A 79 0.77 80.44 52.40
CA GLY A 79 1.66 80.12 51.29
C GLY A 79 2.53 78.90 51.66
N ASP A 80 3.15 78.21 50.68
CA ASP A 80 3.90 76.96 50.94
C ASP A 80 4.97 77.16 52.02
N LEU A 81 4.83 76.45 53.14
CA LEU A 81 5.77 76.51 54.27
C LEU A 81 7.15 75.91 53.92
N GLY A 82 7.27 75.20 52.79
CA GLY A 82 8.53 74.67 52.27
C GLY A 82 8.97 73.33 52.88
N GLY A 83 8.20 72.75 53.81
CA GLY A 83 8.54 71.49 54.48
C GLY A 83 7.43 70.94 55.37
N THR A 84 7.71 69.81 56.02
CA THR A 84 6.80 69.17 56.99
C THR A 84 6.59 70.06 58.20
N ALA A 85 5.32 70.28 58.58
CA ALA A 85 4.98 71.08 59.73
C ALA A 85 4.96 70.23 61.01
N PHE A 86 5.54 70.75 62.09
CA PHE A 86 5.54 70.15 63.42
C PHE A 86 4.51 70.88 64.27
N VAL A 87 3.52 70.13 64.78
CA VAL A 87 2.47 70.64 65.65
C VAL A 87 2.45 69.83 66.94
N GLN A 88 2.50 70.52 68.08
CA GLN A 88 2.50 69.89 69.38
C GLN A 88 1.22 70.22 70.14
N LEU A 89 0.51 69.20 70.63
CA LEU A 89 -0.56 69.38 71.60
C LEU A 89 0.05 69.69 72.98
N THR A 90 -0.40 70.79 73.61
CA THR A 90 0.03 71.17 74.97
C THR A 90 -1.17 71.44 75.88
N PRO A 91 -1.11 71.16 77.19
CA PRO A 91 -0.02 70.50 77.90
C PRO A 91 0.10 69.00 77.53
N ASN A 92 1.19 68.37 77.97
CA ASN A 92 1.55 67.01 77.57
C ASN A 92 0.81 65.90 78.35
N ASP A 93 -0.02 66.29 79.32
CA ASP A 93 -0.88 65.44 80.14
C ASP A 93 -2.36 65.47 79.71
N ALA A 94 -2.66 66.10 78.56
CA ALA A 94 -4.02 66.20 78.05
C ALA A 94 -4.39 65.02 77.14
N GLU A 95 -5.29 64.14 77.59
CA GLU A 95 -5.92 63.13 76.74
C GLU A 95 -6.92 63.76 75.77
N LYS A 96 -6.81 63.47 74.46
CA LYS A 96 -7.71 64.05 73.46
C LYS A 96 -7.83 63.18 72.21
N ILE A 97 -9.05 62.98 71.75
CA ILE A 97 -9.32 62.58 70.37
C ILE A 97 -9.72 63.83 69.57
N ILE A 98 -9.09 64.03 68.43
CA ILE A 98 -9.32 65.19 67.58
C ILE A 98 -9.21 64.82 66.11
N TYR A 99 -10.02 65.47 65.29
CA TYR A 99 -9.90 65.41 63.84
C TYR A 99 -8.88 66.46 63.40
N ILE A 100 -7.86 66.03 62.68
CA ILE A 100 -6.85 66.91 62.13
C ILE A 100 -6.92 66.86 60.62
N ARG A 101 -7.25 68.00 60.02
CA ARG A 101 -7.21 68.16 58.58
C ARG A 101 -5.94 68.90 58.18
N ASN A 102 -5.17 68.26 57.31
CA ASN A 102 -4.03 68.89 56.68
C ASN A 102 -4.48 69.59 55.40
N ASN A 103 -4.58 70.91 55.46
CA ASN A 103 -4.90 71.79 54.33
C ASN A 103 -3.72 72.72 53.99
N LEU A 104 -2.49 72.26 54.25
CA LEU A 104 -1.28 72.95 53.82
C LEU A 104 -1.13 72.90 52.31
N SER A 105 -0.56 73.94 51.73
CA SER A 105 -0.23 73.99 50.31
C SER A 105 1.04 73.16 50.01
N GLY A 106 1.31 72.83 48.73
CA GLY A 106 2.59 72.21 48.34
C GLY A 106 2.78 70.72 48.68
N SER A 107 1.70 69.98 48.96
CA SER A 107 1.75 68.55 49.35
C SER A 107 2.61 68.27 50.59
N ARG A 108 2.54 69.14 51.61
CA ARG A 108 3.28 68.98 52.86
C ARG A 108 2.52 68.15 53.88
N SER A 109 3.24 67.35 54.67
CA SER A 109 2.68 66.62 55.80
C SER A 109 2.70 67.45 57.08
N ILE A 110 1.86 67.05 58.04
CA ILE A 110 1.91 67.57 59.41
C ILE A 110 2.28 66.41 60.33
N LEU A 111 3.39 66.55 61.05
CA LEU A 111 3.73 65.68 62.15
C LEU A 111 3.09 66.24 63.41
N VAL A 112 2.13 65.51 63.95
CA VAL A 112 1.46 65.85 65.19
C VAL A 112 1.99 64.99 66.31
N PHE A 113 2.28 65.59 67.45
CA PHE A 113 2.80 64.89 68.60
C PHE A 113 2.37 65.57 69.90
N GLN A 114 2.63 64.92 71.04
CA GLN A 114 2.45 65.47 72.38
C GLN A 114 3.69 65.15 73.21
N GLY A 115 4.03 65.99 74.19
CA GLY A 115 5.25 65.79 74.97
C GLY A 115 6.52 66.03 74.14
N THR A 116 7.62 65.35 74.47
CA THR A 116 8.88 65.48 73.72
C THR A 116 8.78 64.74 72.40
N TYR A 117 9.08 65.40 71.29
CA TYR A 117 9.01 64.79 69.95
C TYR A 117 9.79 63.47 69.86
N ASN A 118 9.15 62.44 69.30
CA ASN A 118 9.74 61.15 68.95
C ASN A 118 8.99 60.59 67.73
N ALA A 119 9.72 60.21 66.68
CA ALA A 119 9.16 59.69 65.42
C ALA A 119 8.42 58.33 65.58
N SER A 120 8.57 57.67 66.72
CA SER A 120 7.79 56.47 67.05
C SER A 120 6.46 56.79 67.76
N ASN A 121 6.30 58.03 68.26
CA ASN A 121 5.16 58.47 69.05
C ASN A 121 4.43 59.66 68.41
N ASP A 122 4.84 60.08 67.22
CA ASP A 122 4.14 61.07 66.43
C ASP A 122 3.18 60.38 65.44
N TYR A 123 2.32 61.20 64.83
CA TYR A 123 1.52 60.76 63.71
C TYR A 123 1.68 61.73 62.55
N GLU A 124 2.00 61.18 61.37
CA GLU A 124 2.00 61.94 60.13
C GLU A 124 0.58 62.01 59.59
N VAL A 125 0.07 63.23 59.44
CA VAL A 125 -1.14 63.52 58.66
C VAL A 125 -0.69 63.93 57.25
N PRO A 126 -0.81 63.04 56.24
CA PRO A 126 -0.37 63.36 54.88
C PRO A 126 -1.13 64.53 54.27
N ALA A 127 -0.52 65.17 53.28
CA ALA A 127 -1.10 66.32 52.61
C ALA A 127 -2.52 66.06 52.08
N GLY A 128 -3.43 67.00 52.32
CA GLY A 128 -4.81 66.93 51.85
C GLY A 128 -5.69 65.90 52.56
N THR A 129 -5.15 65.14 53.52
CA THR A 129 -5.90 64.11 54.25
C THR A 129 -6.50 64.65 55.54
N THR A 130 -7.44 63.90 56.10
CA THR A 130 -7.97 64.12 57.44
C THR A 130 -7.73 62.85 58.24
N ALA A 131 -7.14 62.99 59.41
CA ALA A 131 -6.91 61.88 60.33
C ALA A 131 -7.70 62.08 61.63
N VAL A 132 -8.14 60.98 62.21
CA VAL A 132 -8.65 60.95 63.59
C VAL A 132 -7.47 60.59 64.48
N VAL A 133 -6.97 61.56 65.22
CA VAL A 133 -5.76 61.41 66.04
C VAL A 133 -6.16 61.32 67.49
N TYR A 134 -5.66 60.27 68.15
CA TYR A 134 -5.72 60.08 69.59
C TYR A 134 -4.39 60.52 70.19
N PHE A 135 -4.46 61.42 71.17
CA PHE A 135 -3.39 61.83 72.06
C PHE A 135 -3.65 61.25 73.45
N ASP A 136 -2.71 60.50 73.97
CA ASP A 136 -2.89 59.71 75.20
C ASP A 136 -2.56 60.46 76.51
N GLY A 137 -2.08 61.70 76.46
CA GLY A 137 -1.75 62.46 77.66
C GLY A 137 -0.63 61.83 78.52
N GLY A 138 0.21 60.96 77.96
CA GLY A 138 1.24 60.21 78.70
C GLY A 138 2.42 61.02 79.25
N GLY A 139 2.35 62.35 79.31
CA GLY A 139 3.43 63.22 79.78
C GLY A 139 4.54 63.39 78.75
N THR A 140 5.82 63.30 79.14
CA THR A 140 6.95 63.52 78.21
C THR A 140 7.03 62.50 77.08
N GLY A 141 6.45 61.30 77.26
CA GLY A 141 6.43 60.22 76.27
C GLY A 141 5.06 59.97 75.61
N ALA A 142 4.16 60.95 75.68
CA ALA A 142 2.83 60.85 75.11
C ALA A 142 2.85 60.46 73.62
N VAL A 143 1.83 59.73 73.17
CA VAL A 143 1.69 59.20 71.82
C VAL A 143 0.55 59.91 71.10
N ALA A 144 0.84 60.36 69.88
CA ALA A 144 -0.16 60.69 68.88
C ALA A 144 -0.29 59.50 67.92
N ALA A 145 -1.50 58.96 67.75
CA ALA A 145 -1.73 57.84 66.84
C ALA A 145 -3.05 58.01 66.08
N ASN A 146 -3.10 57.50 64.86
CA ASN A 146 -4.37 57.37 64.16
C ASN A 146 -5.15 56.20 64.73
N VAL A 147 -6.40 56.47 65.08
CA VAL A 147 -7.35 55.50 65.63
C VAL A 147 -7.53 54.27 64.71
N PHE A 148 -7.33 54.42 63.39
CA PHE A 148 -7.57 53.36 62.41
C PHE A 148 -6.36 52.48 62.07
N ASN A 149 -5.15 52.77 62.56
CA ASN A 149 -3.96 51.98 62.22
C ASN A 149 -4.00 50.53 62.76
N ASN A 150 -4.82 50.27 63.79
CA ASN A 150 -4.98 48.93 64.37
C ASN A 150 -6.47 48.63 64.66
N ALA A 151 -7.35 49.06 63.77
CA ALA A 151 -8.80 48.88 63.93
C ALA A 151 -9.25 47.47 63.54
N TYR A 152 -10.15 46.91 64.35
CA TYR A 152 -10.91 45.71 64.01
C TYR A 152 -12.22 46.11 63.32
N PHE A 153 -12.48 45.59 62.11
CA PHE A 153 -13.71 45.83 61.35
C PHE A 153 -14.42 44.49 61.06
N ASP A 154 -15.72 44.38 61.35
CA ASP A 154 -16.51 43.19 60.98
C ASP A 154 -16.67 43.03 59.45
N SER A 155 -16.68 44.14 58.73
CA SER A 155 -16.67 44.17 57.26
C SER A 155 -16.10 45.49 56.76
N LEU A 156 -15.37 45.44 55.64
CA LEU A 156 -14.79 46.60 54.97
C LEU A 156 -15.49 46.81 53.62
N ARG A 157 -16.51 47.69 53.60
CA ARG A 157 -17.22 48.07 52.37
C ARG A 157 -16.58 49.31 51.76
N LEU A 158 -15.62 49.12 50.85
CA LEU A 158 -15.02 50.20 50.09
C LEU A 158 -15.91 50.57 48.90
N GLY A 159 -16.17 51.86 48.71
CA GLY A 159 -16.88 52.39 47.54
C GLY A 159 -15.92 52.54 46.35
N SER A 160 -15.82 53.75 45.79
CA SER A 160 -14.97 54.10 44.62
C SER A 160 -13.45 54.09 44.89
N VAL A 161 -12.95 53.18 45.73
CA VAL A 161 -11.53 53.06 46.07
C VAL A 161 -10.83 52.19 45.03
N SER A 162 -9.68 52.63 44.51
CA SER A 162 -8.84 51.84 43.62
C SER A 162 -8.06 50.78 44.40
N VAL A 163 -8.33 49.49 44.17
CA VAL A 163 -7.55 48.36 44.70
C VAL A 163 -6.65 47.84 43.57
N THR A 164 -5.35 48.08 43.65
CA THR A 164 -4.39 47.76 42.58
C THR A 164 -3.77 46.35 42.69
N ALA A 165 -4.02 45.63 43.78
CA ALA A 165 -3.50 44.28 44.03
C ALA A 165 -4.43 43.15 43.56
N VAL A 166 -5.61 43.49 43.04
CA VAL A 166 -6.51 42.55 42.35
C VAL A 166 -6.49 42.94 40.88
N LEU A 167 -5.88 42.11 40.06
CA LEU A 167 -5.63 42.41 38.64
C LEU A 167 -6.66 41.70 37.76
N ASP A 168 -7.19 42.46 36.80
CA ASP A 168 -8.05 41.96 35.75
C ASP A 168 -7.26 41.88 34.43
N GLU A 169 -6.69 40.70 34.16
CA GLU A 169 -5.85 40.40 33.00
C GLU A 169 -6.32 39.13 32.31
N ASP A 170 -7.12 39.27 31.25
CA ASP A 170 -7.68 38.13 30.51
C ASP A 170 -6.65 37.14 29.96
N ASN A 171 -5.41 37.59 29.77
CA ASN A 171 -4.31 36.79 29.24
C ASN A 171 -3.32 36.31 30.32
N MET A 172 -3.54 36.66 31.60
CA MET A 172 -2.64 36.36 32.72
C MET A 172 -1.17 36.71 32.42
N SER A 173 -0.92 37.79 31.67
CA SER A 173 0.42 38.09 31.14
C SER A 173 1.44 38.59 32.17
N SER A 174 0.98 39.08 33.32
CA SER A 174 1.86 39.48 34.41
C SER A 174 1.82 38.47 35.56
N ASP A 175 2.75 37.52 35.55
CA ASP A 175 2.94 36.64 36.70
C ASP A 175 3.34 37.48 37.93
N SER A 176 2.55 37.44 39.00
CA SER A 176 2.78 38.22 40.22
C SER A 176 2.66 37.36 41.48
N ALA A 177 3.66 37.45 42.36
CA ALA A 177 3.64 36.78 43.67
C ALA A 177 2.82 37.55 44.73
N THR A 178 2.34 38.75 44.40
CA THR A 178 1.70 39.69 45.35
C THR A 178 0.32 40.20 44.90
N ALA A 179 -0.14 39.79 43.71
CA ALA A 179 -1.45 40.15 43.20
C ALA A 179 -2.36 38.91 43.04
N LEU A 180 -3.67 39.12 43.15
CA LEU A 180 -4.70 38.10 42.91
C LEU A 180 -5.37 38.34 41.55
N ALA A 181 -5.63 37.29 40.79
CA ALA A 181 -6.43 37.37 39.56
C ALA A 181 -7.94 37.49 39.86
N THR A 182 -8.69 38.16 38.99
CA THR A 182 -10.16 38.17 39.08
C THR A 182 -10.76 36.85 38.59
N GLN A 183 -12.05 36.60 38.91
CA GLN A 183 -12.78 35.49 38.30
C GLN A 183 -12.89 35.63 36.77
N GLN A 184 -12.86 36.86 36.23
CA GLN A 184 -13.00 37.11 34.79
C GLN A 184 -11.71 36.74 34.07
N SER A 185 -10.55 37.11 34.62
CA SER A 185 -9.24 36.75 34.10
C SER A 185 -9.03 35.24 34.02
N ILE A 186 -9.40 34.50 35.07
CA ILE A 186 -9.29 33.03 35.09
C ILE A 186 -10.19 32.41 34.03
N LYS A 187 -11.43 32.89 33.90
CA LYS A 187 -12.38 32.38 32.90
C LYS A 187 -11.92 32.68 31.49
N ALA A 188 -11.46 33.91 31.22
CA ALA A 188 -10.99 34.33 29.90
C ALA A 188 -9.74 33.56 29.48
N TYR A 189 -8.78 33.35 30.39
CA TYR A 189 -7.59 32.55 30.13
C TYR A 189 -7.97 31.09 29.80
N VAL A 190 -8.78 30.44 30.63
CA VAL A 190 -9.20 29.05 30.40
C VAL A 190 -9.99 28.90 29.10
N ASP A 191 -10.97 29.78 28.85
CA ASP A 191 -11.77 29.75 27.62
C ASP A 191 -10.92 30.08 26.37
N SER A 192 -9.88 30.90 26.50
CA SER A 192 -8.93 31.18 25.42
C SER A 192 -7.99 30.01 25.14
N GLN A 193 -7.68 29.17 26.13
CA GLN A 193 -6.80 28.02 25.94
C GLN A 193 -7.55 26.77 25.47
N VAL A 194 -8.88 26.73 25.65
CA VAL A 194 -9.75 25.57 25.35
C VAL A 194 -11.00 26.08 24.63
N GLY A 195 -10.83 26.63 23.43
CA GLY A 195 -11.85 27.42 22.78
C GLY A 195 -12.87 26.58 22.03
N THR A 196 -13.98 26.13 22.64
CA THR A 196 -15.24 25.71 21.97
C THR A 196 -15.18 24.70 20.81
N VAL A 197 -14.05 24.03 20.52
CA VAL A 197 -13.89 23.17 19.34
C VAL A 197 -13.42 21.78 19.77
N ASP A 198 -14.37 20.83 19.87
CA ASP A 198 -14.16 19.39 20.12
C ASP A 198 -13.42 18.64 18.98
N THR A 199 -12.34 19.23 18.46
CA THR A 199 -11.49 18.56 17.46
C THR A 199 -10.23 18.05 18.13
N LEU A 200 -9.82 16.85 17.72
CA LEU A 200 -8.60 16.22 18.20
C LEU A 200 -7.34 17.06 17.92
N ALA A 201 -7.40 18.00 16.97
CA ALA A 201 -6.36 19.00 16.73
C ALA A 201 -6.05 19.86 17.98
N GLU A 202 -7.05 20.18 18.81
CA GLU A 202 -6.89 21.00 20.01
C GLU A 202 -6.30 20.19 21.19
N ILE A 203 -6.64 18.90 21.30
CA ILE A 203 -6.06 17.97 22.27
C ILE A 203 -4.57 17.68 21.96
N LEU A 204 -4.20 17.56 20.68
CA LEU A 204 -2.79 17.38 20.31
C LEU A 204 -1.96 18.66 20.50
N ALA A 205 -2.53 19.86 20.37
CA ALA A 205 -1.78 21.11 20.53
C ALA A 205 -1.14 21.31 21.91
N ASN A 206 -1.74 20.76 22.98
CA ASN A 206 -1.25 20.93 24.36
C ASN A 206 -0.38 19.78 24.90
N GLY A 207 -0.13 18.72 24.11
CA GLY A 207 0.66 17.55 24.52
C GLY A 207 1.56 16.95 23.44
N ASN A 208 1.54 17.49 22.23
CA ASN A 208 2.35 17.03 21.12
C ASN A 208 3.57 17.92 20.90
N THR A 209 4.70 17.52 21.47
CA THR A 209 6.00 18.19 21.27
C THR A 209 6.61 17.98 19.87
N THR A 210 5.93 17.26 18.97
CA THR A 210 6.36 17.00 17.58
C THR A 210 5.51 17.72 16.53
N GLY A 211 4.33 18.24 16.89
CA GLY A 211 3.45 19.03 16.01
C GLY A 211 2.49 18.28 15.06
N GLY A 212 2.51 16.95 14.95
CA GLY A 212 1.57 16.18 14.10
C GLY A 212 0.15 15.94 14.67
N THR A 213 -0.92 16.23 13.92
CA THR A 213 -2.34 16.07 14.33
C THR A 213 -3.04 14.88 13.65
N ASP A 214 -2.28 13.88 13.20
CA ASP A 214 -2.60 13.14 11.95
C ASP A 214 -3.74 12.11 11.98
N ILE A 215 -4.44 11.90 13.09
CA ILE A 215 -5.58 10.96 13.10
C ILE A 215 -6.72 11.52 13.93
N ALA A 216 -7.72 12.12 13.28
CA ALA A 216 -9.05 12.39 13.82
C ALA A 216 -10.11 11.56 13.09
N VAL A 217 -10.88 10.77 13.84
CA VAL A 217 -11.88 9.81 13.34
C VAL A 217 -13.18 10.02 14.11
N SER A 218 -14.29 10.26 13.40
CA SER A 218 -15.63 10.32 14.03
C SER A 218 -16.38 8.99 13.87
N ALA A 219 -17.62 8.93 14.38
CA ALA A 219 -18.44 7.73 14.36
C ALA A 219 -18.84 7.23 12.95
N ALA A 220 -18.62 8.04 11.90
CA ALA A 220 -18.87 7.68 10.50
C ALA A 220 -17.93 8.40 9.50
N ASP A 221 -16.88 9.09 9.96
CA ASP A 221 -16.03 9.89 9.07
C ASP A 221 -14.85 9.08 8.49
N ASP A 222 -14.58 9.33 7.21
CA ASP A 222 -13.41 8.82 6.50
C ASP A 222 -12.16 9.62 6.86
N ILE A 223 -11.01 8.93 6.97
CA ILE A 223 -9.70 9.60 6.89
C ILE A 223 -9.38 9.79 5.41
N THR A 224 -9.61 11.00 4.90
CA THR A 224 -9.33 11.33 3.50
C THR A 224 -7.89 11.84 3.35
N PHE A 225 -7.06 11.08 2.64
CA PHE A 225 -5.75 11.55 2.16
C PHE A 225 -5.92 12.17 0.77
N ALA A 226 -5.46 13.41 0.58
CA ALA A 226 -5.47 14.05 -0.73
C ALA A 226 -4.53 13.34 -1.73
N ASP A 227 -4.66 13.64 -3.01
CA ASP A 227 -3.73 13.14 -4.03
C ASP A 227 -2.28 13.43 -3.64
N ASN A 228 -1.42 12.43 -3.84
CA ASN A 228 0.00 12.37 -3.48
C ASN A 228 0.30 12.24 -1.97
N SER A 229 -0.69 12.39 -1.09
CA SER A 229 -0.55 12.01 0.31
C SER A 229 -0.56 10.48 0.45
N LYS A 230 0.19 9.96 1.42
CA LYS A 230 0.40 8.53 1.59
C LYS A 230 0.10 8.11 3.03
N ALA A 231 -0.59 6.99 3.20
CA ALA A 231 -0.49 6.22 4.43
C ALA A 231 0.84 5.44 4.38
N ILE A 232 1.72 5.67 5.35
CA ILE A 232 3.08 5.12 5.37
C ILE A 232 3.25 4.22 6.59
N PHE A 233 3.74 3.00 6.35
CA PHE A 233 4.04 2.04 7.40
C PHE A 233 5.50 1.58 7.28
N GLY A 234 6.18 1.48 8.42
CA GLY A 234 7.60 1.12 8.48
C GLY A 234 8.55 2.32 8.42
N ALA A 235 9.78 2.12 8.89
CA ALA A 235 10.80 3.16 8.92
C ALA A 235 11.36 3.35 7.50
N GLY A 236 11.48 4.59 7.02
CA GLY A 236 11.96 4.85 5.66
C GLY A 236 10.88 4.71 4.57
N SER A 237 9.62 4.54 4.96
CA SER A 237 8.45 4.44 4.06
C SER A 237 8.33 3.14 3.28
N ASP A 238 8.55 2.00 3.97
CA ASP A 238 8.52 0.65 3.40
C ASP A 238 7.22 0.35 2.63
N LEU A 239 6.07 0.45 3.30
CA LEU A 239 4.75 0.26 2.69
C LEU A 239 4.02 1.60 2.58
N GLN A 240 3.52 1.87 1.38
CA GLN A 240 2.81 3.09 1.04
C GLN A 240 1.47 2.76 0.40
N ILE A 241 0.40 3.37 0.88
CA ILE A 241 -0.94 3.30 0.25
C ILE A 241 -1.36 4.71 -0.12
N TYR A 242 -1.56 4.96 -1.41
CA TYR A 242 -1.76 6.32 -1.92
C TYR A 242 -2.44 6.37 -3.29
N HIS A 243 -2.92 7.57 -3.65
CA HIS A 243 -3.36 7.92 -4.99
C HIS A 243 -2.42 9.01 -5.53
N ASN A 244 -1.98 8.92 -6.80
CA ASN A 244 -1.04 9.89 -7.39
C ASN A 244 -1.70 10.94 -8.30
N GLY A 245 -3.03 11.07 -8.22
CA GLY A 245 -3.84 11.90 -9.12
C GLY A 245 -4.35 11.17 -10.36
N ALA A 246 -3.86 9.96 -10.65
CA ALA A 246 -4.35 9.14 -11.77
C ALA A 246 -4.62 7.68 -11.39
N ASN A 247 -3.78 7.07 -10.55
CA ASN A 247 -3.88 5.67 -10.16
C ASN A 247 -3.72 5.52 -8.64
N SER A 248 -4.34 4.46 -8.09
CA SER A 248 -4.18 4.03 -6.71
C SER A 248 -3.11 2.95 -6.60
N TYR A 249 -2.34 2.98 -5.52
CA TYR A 249 -1.23 2.06 -5.27
C TYR A 249 -1.28 1.47 -3.87
N ILE A 250 -0.92 0.19 -3.79
CA ILE A 250 -0.39 -0.46 -2.59
C ILE A 250 1.04 -0.82 -2.96
N ASP A 251 1.99 -0.05 -2.46
CA ASP A 251 3.38 -0.05 -2.93
C ASP A 251 4.31 -0.45 -1.78
N ASP A 252 4.93 -1.62 -1.89
CA ASP A 252 5.91 -2.14 -0.93
C ASP A 252 7.31 -2.03 -1.55
N THR A 253 8.11 -1.11 -1.03
CA THR A 253 9.48 -0.83 -1.47
C THR A 253 10.52 -1.18 -0.40
N GLY A 254 10.08 -1.69 0.74
CA GLY A 254 10.91 -2.08 1.86
C GLY A 254 11.54 -3.47 1.68
N THR A 255 12.10 -4.01 2.75
CA THR A 255 12.63 -5.39 2.77
C THR A 255 11.54 -6.39 3.17
N GLY A 256 11.32 -7.44 2.37
CA GLY A 256 10.38 -8.53 2.69
C GLY A 256 9.38 -8.81 1.59
N ASN A 257 8.25 -9.43 1.95
CA ASN A 257 7.12 -9.70 1.06
C ASN A 257 5.88 -8.97 1.56
N LEU A 258 5.10 -8.37 0.66
CA LEU A 258 3.74 -7.91 0.95
C LEU A 258 2.79 -9.10 1.09
N TYR A 259 2.23 -9.30 2.28
CA TYR A 259 1.24 -10.34 2.52
C TYR A 259 -0.19 -9.77 2.49
N ILE A 260 -0.95 -10.08 1.43
CA ILE A 260 -2.40 -9.83 1.35
C ILE A 260 -3.13 -11.11 1.76
N ARG A 261 -3.77 -11.12 2.94
CA ARG A 261 -4.36 -12.34 3.54
C ARG A 261 -5.81 -12.11 3.94
N GLY A 262 -6.66 -13.08 3.62
CA GLY A 262 -8.03 -13.20 4.11
C GLY A 262 -8.21 -14.54 4.82
N SER A 263 -9.18 -14.64 5.73
CA SER A 263 -9.47 -15.88 6.46
C SER A 263 -10.14 -16.95 5.59
N ASP A 264 -10.93 -16.53 4.59
CA ASP A 264 -11.70 -17.42 3.72
C ASP A 264 -11.29 -17.27 2.25
N THR A 265 -11.44 -16.08 1.67
CA THR A 265 -11.08 -15.81 0.27
C THR A 265 -10.44 -14.44 0.11
N VAL A 266 -9.38 -14.35 -0.69
CA VAL A 266 -8.83 -13.08 -1.17
C VAL A 266 -9.31 -12.86 -2.61
N ARG A 267 -9.88 -11.69 -2.89
CA ARG A 267 -10.41 -11.33 -4.21
C ARG A 267 -9.73 -10.08 -4.75
N LEU A 268 -9.27 -10.14 -5.99
CA LEU A 268 -8.89 -8.99 -6.79
C LEU A 268 -9.96 -8.81 -7.88
N GLN A 269 -10.72 -7.72 -7.80
CA GLN A 269 -11.91 -7.47 -8.61
C GLN A 269 -11.90 -6.06 -9.19
N SER A 270 -12.62 -5.89 -10.30
CA SER A 270 -12.89 -4.55 -10.82
C SER A 270 -13.91 -3.82 -9.94
N ALA A 271 -13.93 -2.50 -10.01
CA ALA A 271 -14.89 -1.67 -9.28
C ALA A 271 -16.37 -1.98 -9.62
N THR A 272 -16.62 -2.60 -10.77
CA THR A 272 -17.96 -3.03 -11.21
C THR A 272 -18.36 -4.41 -10.70
N GLY A 273 -17.48 -5.07 -9.94
CA GLY A 273 -17.70 -6.41 -9.37
C GLY A 273 -17.26 -7.57 -10.28
N GLU A 274 -16.66 -7.28 -11.43
CA GLU A 274 -16.09 -8.32 -12.30
C GLU A 274 -14.96 -9.07 -11.59
N GLN A 275 -15.02 -10.40 -11.64
CA GLN A 275 -13.99 -11.26 -11.06
C GLN A 275 -12.71 -11.18 -11.89
N GLY A 276 -11.56 -10.95 -11.24
CA GLY A 276 -10.23 -11.02 -11.85
C GLY A 276 -9.42 -12.20 -11.31
N VAL A 277 -9.10 -12.17 -10.01
CA VAL A 277 -8.39 -13.26 -9.31
C VAL A 277 -9.11 -13.60 -8.01
N ILE A 278 -9.29 -14.90 -7.76
CA ILE A 278 -9.84 -15.41 -6.51
C ILE A 278 -8.90 -16.47 -5.94
N VAL A 279 -8.49 -16.27 -4.70
CA VAL A 279 -7.69 -17.21 -3.91
C VAL A 279 -8.58 -17.74 -2.79
N THR A 280 -9.07 -18.97 -2.92
CA THR A 280 -9.90 -19.63 -1.90
C THR A 280 -9.03 -20.48 -0.97
N THR A 281 -9.18 -20.33 0.35
CA THR A 281 -8.48 -21.16 1.34
C THR A 281 -8.79 -22.64 1.10
N ASP A 282 -7.75 -23.49 1.06
CA ASP A 282 -7.83 -24.92 0.75
C ASP A 282 -8.52 -25.28 -0.59
N GLY A 283 -8.69 -24.28 -1.46
CA GLY A 283 -9.34 -24.40 -2.76
C GLY A 283 -8.45 -23.96 -3.91
N ALA A 284 -9.07 -23.68 -5.05
CA ALA A 284 -8.36 -23.23 -6.23
C ALA A 284 -8.00 -21.73 -6.14
N VAL A 285 -6.86 -21.37 -6.74
CA VAL A 285 -6.65 -20.03 -7.27
C VAL A 285 -7.25 -19.99 -8.67
N THR A 286 -8.18 -19.07 -8.91
CA THR A 286 -8.90 -18.97 -10.18
C THR A 286 -8.73 -17.58 -10.80
N LEU A 287 -8.33 -17.55 -12.07
CA LEU A 287 -8.26 -16.37 -12.92
C LEU A 287 -9.50 -16.32 -13.82
N TYR A 288 -10.06 -15.12 -13.95
CA TYR A 288 -11.29 -14.85 -14.66
C TYR A 288 -11.08 -13.83 -15.77
N HIS A 289 -11.94 -13.88 -16.78
CA HIS A 289 -12.10 -12.85 -17.81
C HIS A 289 -13.59 -12.72 -18.15
N ASP A 290 -14.16 -11.52 -18.03
CA ASP A 290 -15.57 -11.25 -18.24
C ASP A 290 -16.47 -12.18 -17.41
N ASN A 291 -16.11 -12.31 -16.12
CA ASN A 291 -16.72 -13.22 -15.14
C ASN A 291 -16.68 -14.73 -15.47
N GLY A 292 -16.13 -15.13 -16.62
CA GLY A 292 -15.88 -16.54 -16.94
C GLY A 292 -14.54 -17.01 -16.39
N SER A 293 -14.53 -18.13 -15.65
CA SER A 293 -13.27 -18.78 -15.25
C SER A 293 -12.46 -19.16 -16.50
N LYS A 294 -11.14 -18.91 -16.46
CA LYS A 294 -10.21 -19.23 -17.56
C LYS A 294 -9.12 -20.20 -17.13
N LEU A 295 -8.61 -20.05 -15.90
CA LEU A 295 -7.59 -20.93 -15.35
C LEU A 295 -7.85 -21.11 -13.86
N ALA A 296 -7.96 -22.36 -13.40
CA ALA A 296 -8.11 -22.70 -11.99
C ALA A 296 -7.01 -23.71 -11.59
N THR A 297 -6.40 -23.54 -10.42
CA THR A 297 -5.52 -24.59 -9.89
C THR A 297 -6.33 -25.81 -9.44
N THR A 298 -5.75 -26.98 -9.58
CA THR A 298 -6.24 -28.25 -9.05
C THR A 298 -5.24 -28.80 -8.04
N ALA A 299 -5.57 -29.91 -7.38
CA ALA A 299 -4.64 -30.58 -6.47
C ALA A 299 -3.32 -31.03 -7.14
N THR A 300 -3.32 -31.20 -8.47
CA THR A 300 -2.18 -31.74 -9.24
C THR A 300 -1.68 -30.81 -10.34
N GLY A 301 -2.23 -29.60 -10.49
CA GLY A 301 -1.86 -28.71 -11.60
C GLY A 301 -2.90 -27.63 -11.86
N ILE A 302 -3.31 -27.49 -13.12
CA ILE A 302 -4.27 -26.49 -13.58
C ILE A 302 -5.37 -27.10 -14.45
N ASP A 303 -6.55 -26.49 -14.40
CA ASP A 303 -7.64 -26.68 -15.35
C ASP A 303 -7.82 -25.37 -16.14
N VAL A 304 -7.81 -25.44 -17.47
CA VAL A 304 -7.90 -24.28 -18.37
C VAL A 304 -9.15 -24.40 -19.21
N THR A 305 -10.03 -23.40 -19.13
CA THR A 305 -11.21 -23.32 -19.99
C THR A 305 -10.82 -22.76 -21.35
N GLY A 306 -10.84 -23.62 -22.38
CA GLY A 306 -10.55 -23.25 -23.77
C GLY A 306 -9.21 -23.77 -24.27
N THR A 307 -8.53 -22.99 -25.12
CA THR A 307 -7.25 -23.37 -25.74
C THR A 307 -6.08 -22.64 -25.08
N VAL A 308 -5.02 -23.37 -24.77
CA VAL A 308 -3.72 -22.78 -24.37
C VAL A 308 -2.92 -22.44 -25.61
N VAL A 309 -2.53 -21.17 -25.74
CA VAL A 309 -1.51 -20.71 -26.70
C VAL A 309 -0.29 -20.30 -25.89
N SER A 310 0.84 -20.96 -26.11
CA SER A 310 2.09 -20.71 -25.40
C SER A 310 3.27 -20.62 -26.38
N ASP A 311 4.31 -19.88 -26.01
CA ASP A 311 5.55 -19.79 -26.81
C ASP A 311 6.29 -21.15 -26.90
N GLY A 312 6.12 -21.99 -25.88
CA GLY A 312 6.47 -23.41 -25.87
C GLY A 312 5.49 -24.20 -25.01
N LEU A 313 5.14 -25.42 -25.42
CA LEU A 313 4.31 -26.33 -24.64
C LEU A 313 5.11 -27.60 -24.34
N THR A 314 5.56 -27.74 -23.09
CA THR A 314 6.08 -29.02 -22.60
C THR A 314 4.95 -29.71 -21.85
N VAL A 315 4.47 -30.85 -22.35
CA VAL A 315 3.41 -31.65 -21.70
C VAL A 315 4.02 -32.53 -20.60
N ASP A 316 5.12 -33.17 -20.92
CA ASP A 316 6.00 -33.93 -20.03
C ASP A 316 7.39 -33.97 -20.71
N THR A 317 8.49 -34.03 -19.96
CA THR A 317 9.83 -34.01 -20.57
C THR A 317 10.14 -35.30 -21.31
N ASP A 318 9.58 -36.44 -20.87
CA ASP A 318 10.02 -37.74 -21.34
C ASP A 318 8.98 -38.42 -22.24
N THR A 319 7.68 -38.31 -21.93
CA THR A 319 6.64 -39.03 -22.68
C THR A 319 6.27 -38.37 -24.01
N LEU A 320 5.94 -37.08 -24.01
CA LEU A 320 5.58 -36.29 -25.19
C LEU A 320 6.26 -34.92 -25.11
N ALA A 321 7.29 -34.74 -25.92
CA ALA A 321 8.07 -33.51 -25.98
C ALA A 321 7.76 -32.73 -27.26
N VAL A 322 7.49 -31.44 -27.14
CA VAL A 322 7.42 -30.51 -28.28
C VAL A 322 8.68 -29.66 -28.28
N ASP A 323 9.55 -29.88 -29.25
CA ASP A 323 10.72 -29.05 -29.50
C ASP A 323 10.29 -27.92 -30.43
N SER A 324 9.79 -26.83 -29.83
CA SER A 324 9.35 -25.63 -30.55
C SER A 324 10.50 -24.89 -31.22
N THR A 325 11.74 -25.07 -30.75
CA THR A 325 12.92 -24.41 -31.35
C THR A 325 13.22 -24.99 -32.73
N ASN A 326 13.03 -26.31 -32.90
CA ASN A 326 13.33 -27.00 -34.17
C ASN A 326 12.08 -27.48 -34.94
N ASN A 327 10.87 -27.16 -34.48
CA ASN A 327 9.59 -27.62 -35.04
C ASN A 327 9.44 -29.15 -35.07
N ARG A 328 9.64 -29.83 -33.93
CA ARG A 328 9.61 -31.29 -33.83
C ARG A 328 8.77 -31.80 -32.65
N VAL A 329 8.29 -33.04 -32.77
CA VAL A 329 7.58 -33.78 -31.72
C VAL A 329 8.34 -35.06 -31.39
N GLY A 330 8.69 -35.24 -30.13
CA GLY A 330 9.27 -36.45 -29.58
C GLY A 330 8.25 -37.25 -28.77
N ILE A 331 8.24 -38.57 -28.91
CA ILE A 331 7.51 -39.50 -28.04
C ILE A 331 8.54 -40.44 -27.42
N GLY A 332 8.68 -40.42 -26.09
CA GLY A 332 9.74 -41.15 -25.38
C GLY A 332 11.14 -40.54 -25.55
N THR A 333 11.24 -39.27 -25.95
CA THR A 333 12.52 -38.53 -26.09
C THR A 333 12.30 -37.03 -26.03
N SER A 334 13.08 -36.35 -25.18
CA SER A 334 13.10 -34.88 -25.05
C SER A 334 13.91 -34.15 -26.13
N SER A 335 14.68 -34.90 -26.93
CA SER A 335 15.60 -34.36 -27.95
C SER A 335 15.30 -34.98 -29.32
N PRO A 336 14.13 -34.69 -29.93
CA PRO A 336 13.78 -35.24 -31.23
C PRO A 336 14.76 -34.81 -32.34
N SER A 337 15.26 -35.78 -33.11
CA SER A 337 16.20 -35.52 -34.23
C SER A 337 15.50 -35.35 -35.59
N ARG A 338 14.17 -35.54 -35.63
CA ARG A 338 13.28 -35.46 -36.78
C ARG A 338 11.94 -34.86 -36.36
N ASN A 339 11.15 -34.39 -37.32
CA ASN A 339 9.85 -33.75 -37.07
C ASN A 339 8.91 -34.61 -36.21
N LEU A 340 8.92 -35.93 -36.39
CA LEU A 340 8.34 -36.89 -35.46
C LEU A 340 9.41 -37.92 -35.08
N HIS A 341 9.74 -38.04 -33.80
CA HIS A 341 10.71 -39.00 -33.30
C HIS A 341 10.09 -39.85 -32.18
N VAL A 342 9.81 -41.12 -32.47
CA VAL A 342 9.35 -42.09 -31.48
C VAL A 342 10.55 -42.92 -31.03
N SER A 343 10.84 -42.91 -29.73
CA SER A 343 12.00 -43.58 -29.14
C SER A 343 11.58 -44.34 -27.89
N SER A 344 12.06 -45.57 -27.74
CA SER A 344 11.88 -46.37 -26.52
C SER A 344 13.03 -47.38 -26.39
N THR A 345 13.27 -47.90 -25.17
CA THR A 345 14.32 -48.91 -24.89
C THR A 345 14.00 -50.31 -25.41
N GLY A 346 12.82 -50.49 -26.03
CA GLY A 346 12.37 -51.75 -26.58
C GLY A 346 12.21 -51.67 -28.10
N SER A 347 10.97 -51.76 -28.57
CA SER A 347 10.62 -51.59 -29.97
C SER A 347 9.72 -50.37 -30.12
N PRO A 348 10.23 -49.21 -30.57
CA PRO A 348 9.38 -48.06 -30.80
C PRO A 348 8.40 -48.38 -31.94
N THR A 349 7.12 -48.05 -31.71
CA THR A 349 6.01 -48.45 -32.57
C THR A 349 5.07 -47.28 -32.81
N VAL A 350 4.61 -47.13 -34.06
CA VAL A 350 3.46 -46.30 -34.42
C VAL A 350 2.31 -47.24 -34.79
N ARG A 351 1.22 -47.22 -34.02
CA ARG A 351 0.07 -48.12 -34.18
C ARG A 351 -1.20 -47.36 -34.54
N ILE A 352 -1.98 -47.94 -35.45
CA ILE A 352 -3.37 -47.57 -35.74
C ILE A 352 -4.23 -48.78 -35.35
N GLN A 353 -5.13 -48.60 -34.39
CA GLN A 353 -6.00 -49.66 -33.88
C GLN A 353 -7.47 -49.32 -34.12
N ASP A 354 -8.21 -50.25 -34.69
CA ASP A 354 -9.66 -50.23 -34.75
C ASP A 354 -10.21 -50.81 -33.44
N ALA A 355 -10.88 -49.96 -32.67
CA ALA A 355 -11.36 -50.28 -31.33
C ALA A 355 -12.68 -51.07 -31.33
N ASP A 356 -13.39 -51.11 -32.47
CA ASP A 356 -14.67 -51.79 -32.58
C ASP A 356 -14.49 -53.32 -32.77
N GLY A 357 -13.27 -53.77 -33.06
CA GLY A 357 -12.86 -55.16 -33.11
C GLY A 357 -11.82 -55.52 -32.05
N SER A 358 -11.80 -56.78 -31.61
CA SER A 358 -10.74 -57.27 -30.73
C SER A 358 -9.41 -57.33 -31.48
N ASP A 359 -8.40 -56.55 -31.08
CA ASP A 359 -7.03 -56.58 -31.62
C ASP A 359 -6.91 -56.35 -33.14
N TYR A 360 -7.69 -55.45 -33.72
CA TYR A 360 -7.57 -55.07 -35.13
C TYR A 360 -6.62 -53.89 -35.24
N TYR A 361 -5.41 -54.09 -35.75
CA TYR A 361 -4.44 -53.00 -35.87
C TYR A 361 -3.46 -53.16 -37.03
N ALA A 362 -2.88 -52.04 -37.44
CA ALA A 362 -1.71 -51.97 -38.28
C ALA A 362 -0.64 -51.15 -37.55
N GLU A 363 0.62 -51.56 -37.66
CA GLU A 363 1.72 -50.84 -37.01
C GLU A 363 3.02 -50.87 -37.79
N ILE A 364 3.84 -49.85 -37.54
CA ILE A 364 5.22 -49.74 -38.00
C ILE A 364 6.09 -49.80 -36.75
N GLN A 365 6.98 -50.77 -36.69
CA GLN A 365 7.82 -51.04 -35.53
C GLN A 365 9.29 -51.09 -35.94
N GLN A 366 10.17 -50.52 -35.13
CA GLN A 366 11.60 -50.85 -35.19
C GLN A 366 11.89 -51.95 -34.18
N SER A 367 12.51 -53.05 -34.63
CA SER A 367 12.94 -54.13 -33.76
C SER A 367 14.26 -54.70 -34.24
N THR A 368 15.24 -54.81 -33.34
CA THR A 368 16.57 -55.41 -33.59
C THR A 368 17.30 -54.88 -34.84
N GLY A 369 17.08 -53.61 -35.20
CA GLY A 369 17.67 -52.98 -36.39
C GLY A 369 16.79 -53.02 -37.64
N ASN A 370 15.69 -53.75 -37.62
CA ASN A 370 14.78 -53.92 -38.75
C ASN A 370 13.57 -52.99 -38.63
N THR A 371 13.07 -52.51 -39.78
CA THR A 371 11.74 -51.91 -39.88
C THR A 371 10.74 -53.01 -40.20
N ILE A 372 9.69 -53.13 -39.39
CA ILE A 372 8.65 -54.15 -39.51
C ILE A 372 7.32 -53.43 -39.74
N PHE A 373 6.63 -53.83 -40.81
CA PHE A 373 5.23 -53.50 -41.02
C PHE A 373 4.42 -54.71 -40.57
N SER A 374 3.44 -54.52 -39.69
CA SER A 374 2.62 -55.59 -39.14
C SER A 374 1.14 -55.23 -39.29
N THR A 375 0.31 -56.24 -39.60
CA THR A 375 -1.15 -56.11 -39.59
C THR A 375 -1.76 -57.29 -38.85
N ARG A 376 -2.85 -57.04 -38.12
CA ARG A 376 -3.55 -58.05 -37.34
C ARG A 376 -5.05 -57.96 -37.56
N TYR A 377 -5.66 -59.12 -37.75
CA TYR A 377 -7.11 -59.30 -37.87
C TYR A 377 -7.58 -60.23 -36.74
N GLY A 378 -7.61 -59.69 -35.53
CA GLY A 378 -8.02 -60.39 -34.31
C GLY A 378 -7.03 -61.46 -33.89
N THR A 379 -7.40 -62.73 -34.05
CA THR A 379 -6.50 -63.86 -33.77
C THR A 379 -5.72 -64.32 -35.01
N SER A 380 -5.93 -63.69 -36.16
CA SER A 380 -5.29 -64.02 -37.44
C SER A 380 -4.36 -62.91 -37.93
N ASN A 381 -3.44 -63.26 -38.85
CA ASN A 381 -2.68 -62.26 -39.59
C ASN A 381 -3.61 -61.34 -40.38
N GLY A 382 -3.31 -60.05 -40.44
CA GLY A 382 -3.95 -59.15 -41.39
C GLY A 382 -3.39 -59.32 -42.81
N ALA A 383 -4.05 -58.71 -43.78
CA ALA A 383 -3.53 -58.59 -45.14
C ALA A 383 -2.86 -57.21 -45.31
N PHE A 384 -1.77 -57.16 -46.07
CA PHE A 384 -1.24 -55.88 -46.58
C PHE A 384 -1.94 -55.56 -47.89
N ILE A 385 -2.56 -54.39 -47.99
CA ILE A 385 -3.42 -54.02 -49.11
C ILE A 385 -2.96 -52.69 -49.68
N PHE A 386 -2.68 -52.65 -50.98
CA PHE A 386 -2.40 -51.45 -51.74
C PHE A 386 -3.59 -51.17 -52.66
N ARG A 387 -4.26 -50.05 -52.45
CA ARG A 387 -5.48 -49.68 -53.17
C ARG A 387 -5.55 -48.19 -53.46
N GLY A 388 -6.25 -47.84 -54.53
CA GLY A 388 -6.63 -46.47 -54.85
C GLY A 388 -8.05 -46.18 -54.37
N LEU A 389 -8.31 -44.91 -54.01
CA LEU A 389 -9.65 -44.41 -53.74
C LEU A 389 -9.98 -43.36 -54.79
N GLY A 390 -11.03 -43.61 -55.59
CA GLY A 390 -11.46 -42.72 -56.66
C GLY A 390 -12.97 -42.52 -56.65
N GLY A 391 -13.44 -41.30 -56.36
CA GLY A 391 -14.84 -40.88 -56.60
C GLY A 391 -15.95 -41.74 -55.98
N GLY A 392 -15.66 -42.56 -54.96
CA GLY A 392 -16.64 -43.44 -54.28
C GLY A 392 -16.34 -44.94 -54.41
N THR A 393 -15.37 -45.35 -55.23
CA THR A 393 -14.91 -46.75 -55.32
C THR A 393 -13.52 -46.92 -54.69
N ALA A 394 -13.25 -48.14 -54.23
CA ALA A 394 -11.95 -48.56 -53.75
C ALA A 394 -11.44 -49.72 -54.61
N ASP A 395 -10.37 -49.49 -55.35
CA ASP A 395 -9.79 -50.48 -56.26
C ASP A 395 -8.51 -51.06 -55.67
N GLU A 396 -8.50 -52.37 -55.40
CA GLU A 396 -7.34 -53.08 -54.87
C GLU A 396 -6.36 -53.42 -56.01
N TYR A 397 -5.13 -52.91 -55.92
CA TYR A 397 -4.10 -53.11 -56.95
C TYR A 397 -3.18 -54.28 -56.62
N MET A 398 -2.81 -54.40 -55.36
CA MET A 398 -1.90 -55.44 -54.87
C MET A 398 -2.25 -55.80 -53.44
N ARG A 399 -2.06 -57.06 -53.07
CA ARG A 399 -2.09 -57.49 -51.68
C ARG A 399 -1.02 -58.52 -51.34
N ILE A 400 -0.75 -58.64 -50.05
CA ILE A 400 -0.22 -59.85 -49.42
C ILE A 400 -1.35 -60.37 -48.54
N ASN A 401 -1.92 -61.53 -48.89
CA ASN A 401 -3.04 -62.09 -48.13
C ASN A 401 -2.57 -62.64 -46.76
N THR A 402 -3.52 -63.10 -45.95
CA THR A 402 -3.25 -63.61 -44.59
C THR A 402 -2.39 -64.89 -44.56
N SER A 403 -2.24 -65.56 -45.71
CA SER A 403 -1.36 -66.73 -45.91
C SER A 403 0.02 -66.36 -46.47
N GLY A 404 0.28 -65.08 -46.76
CA GLY A 404 1.56 -64.60 -47.30
C GLY A 404 1.68 -64.60 -48.83
N ASN A 405 0.60 -64.92 -49.56
CA ASN A 405 0.60 -64.89 -51.02
C ASN A 405 0.46 -63.45 -51.55
N VAL A 406 1.26 -63.10 -52.55
CA VAL A 406 1.21 -61.83 -53.26
C VAL A 406 0.20 -61.91 -54.40
N GLY A 407 -0.83 -61.09 -54.37
CA GLY A 407 -1.76 -60.88 -55.48
C GLY A 407 -1.53 -59.53 -56.14
N ILE A 408 -1.49 -59.48 -57.48
CA ILE A 408 -1.51 -58.23 -58.26
C ILE A 408 -2.72 -58.29 -59.18
N GLY A 409 -3.62 -57.30 -59.06
CA GLY A 409 -4.91 -57.29 -59.80
C GLY A 409 -5.93 -58.33 -59.33
N THR A 410 -5.65 -59.08 -58.26
CA THR A 410 -6.57 -60.06 -57.66
C THR A 410 -6.61 -59.90 -56.14
N THR A 411 -7.79 -60.11 -55.56
CA THR A 411 -8.00 -60.12 -54.10
C THR A 411 -7.89 -61.52 -53.50
N SER A 412 -7.80 -62.58 -54.31
CA SER A 412 -7.76 -63.97 -53.86
C SER A 412 -6.62 -64.74 -54.54
N PRO A 413 -5.34 -64.42 -54.25
CA PRO A 413 -4.22 -65.06 -54.92
C PRO A 413 -4.18 -66.58 -54.62
N ALA A 414 -4.22 -67.39 -55.68
CA ALA A 414 -4.27 -68.85 -55.61
C ALA A 414 -2.88 -69.51 -55.53
N ALA A 415 -1.82 -68.74 -55.76
CA ALA A 415 -0.41 -69.15 -55.66
C ALA A 415 0.41 -68.10 -54.92
N THR A 416 1.67 -68.40 -54.61
CA THR A 416 2.57 -67.49 -53.87
C THR A 416 2.73 -66.12 -54.53
N ILE A 417 2.76 -66.07 -55.86
CA ILE A 417 2.63 -64.85 -56.65
C ILE A 417 1.56 -65.13 -57.70
N ASP A 418 0.47 -64.37 -57.67
CA ASP A 418 -0.66 -64.48 -58.59
C ASP A 418 -0.93 -63.12 -59.22
N VAL A 419 -0.73 -63.03 -60.54
CA VAL A 419 -0.93 -61.79 -61.31
C VAL A 419 -2.15 -61.97 -62.19
N SER A 420 -3.24 -61.28 -61.85
CA SER A 420 -4.44 -61.21 -62.68
C SER A 420 -4.25 -60.11 -63.73
N GLY A 421 -3.61 -60.47 -64.83
CA GLY A 421 -3.25 -59.58 -65.93
C GLY A 421 -2.03 -60.08 -66.70
N ASN A 422 -1.58 -59.31 -67.68
CA ASN A 422 -0.41 -59.66 -68.48
C ASN A 422 0.89 -59.26 -67.77
N ALA A 423 1.66 -60.24 -67.29
CA ALA A 423 3.05 -60.01 -66.88
C ALA A 423 3.96 -60.03 -68.13
N ARG A 424 4.74 -58.96 -68.38
CA ARG A 424 5.73 -58.90 -69.47
C ARG A 424 7.13 -59.18 -68.92
N GLY A 425 7.81 -60.22 -69.42
CA GLY A 425 9.22 -60.43 -69.16
C GLY A 425 10.11 -59.55 -70.04
N ALA A 426 11.32 -59.20 -69.56
CA ALA A 426 12.32 -58.56 -70.39
C ALA A 426 12.79 -59.53 -71.50
N VAL A 427 12.99 -59.02 -72.72
CA VAL A 427 13.54 -59.77 -73.86
C VAL A 427 14.95 -59.26 -74.14
N VAL A 428 15.93 -60.14 -74.15
CA VAL A 428 17.34 -59.82 -74.41
C VAL A 428 17.66 -60.09 -75.87
N THR A 429 18.19 -59.11 -76.58
CA THR A 429 18.67 -59.33 -77.94
C THR A 429 20.05 -59.95 -77.92
N ASP A 430 20.18 -61.13 -78.52
CA ASP A 430 21.40 -61.91 -78.55
C ASP A 430 21.52 -62.63 -79.90
N ASN A 431 22.40 -62.15 -80.77
CA ASN A 431 22.41 -62.46 -82.20
C ASN A 431 23.51 -63.45 -82.61
N ASP A 432 24.21 -64.06 -81.66
CA ASP A 432 25.33 -64.98 -81.93
C ASP A 432 24.98 -66.46 -81.71
N LEU A 433 23.69 -66.76 -81.42
CA LEU A 433 23.15 -68.08 -81.08
C LEU A 433 23.64 -68.65 -79.74
N SER A 434 24.28 -67.84 -78.89
CA SER A 434 24.75 -68.22 -77.56
C SER A 434 24.02 -67.46 -76.45
N PHE A 435 22.88 -68.00 -76.00
CA PHE A 435 22.04 -67.35 -75.01
C PHE A 435 22.59 -67.45 -73.58
N ASP A 436 22.93 -66.31 -72.98
CA ASP A 436 23.33 -66.20 -71.57
C ASP A 436 22.12 -66.20 -70.63
N LEU A 437 21.89 -67.32 -69.95
CA LEU A 437 20.76 -67.48 -69.02
C LEU A 437 20.88 -66.65 -67.73
N SER A 438 22.01 -65.98 -67.49
CA SER A 438 22.14 -64.98 -66.44
C SER A 438 21.65 -63.60 -66.87
N ALA A 439 21.62 -63.31 -68.18
CA ALA A 439 21.20 -62.03 -68.74
C ALA A 439 19.67 -61.92 -68.87
N GLY A 440 18.97 -63.04 -69.06
CA GLY A 440 17.52 -63.08 -69.13
C GLY A 440 16.96 -64.48 -69.34
N ASN A 441 15.64 -64.59 -69.33
CA ASN A 441 14.95 -65.85 -69.63
C ASN A 441 14.25 -65.84 -70.99
N ASN A 442 14.10 -64.66 -71.62
CA ASN A 442 13.54 -64.55 -72.96
C ASN A 442 14.52 -63.82 -73.86
N PHE A 443 14.71 -64.33 -75.08
CA PHE A 443 15.70 -63.82 -76.01
C PHE A 443 15.08 -63.51 -77.38
N SER A 444 15.68 -62.58 -78.10
CA SER A 444 15.46 -62.37 -79.53
C SER A 444 16.78 -62.53 -80.25
N CYS A 445 16.84 -63.34 -81.30
CA CYS A 445 18.05 -63.65 -82.03
C CYS A 445 17.80 -63.50 -83.52
N THR A 446 18.58 -62.65 -84.18
CA THR A 446 18.69 -62.59 -85.63
C THR A 446 20.14 -62.92 -86.00
N PRO A 447 20.49 -64.20 -86.18
CA PRO A 447 21.85 -64.59 -86.50
C PRO A 447 22.30 -63.94 -87.81
N THR A 448 23.55 -63.50 -87.85
CA THR A 448 24.18 -62.92 -89.07
C THR A 448 24.97 -63.96 -89.86
N GLY A 449 25.06 -65.19 -89.36
CA GLY A 449 25.78 -66.32 -89.95
C GLY A 449 25.40 -67.65 -89.28
N GLY A 450 25.94 -68.75 -89.80
CA GLY A 450 25.78 -70.07 -89.17
C GLY A 450 26.51 -70.16 -87.83
N GLY A 451 26.01 -70.99 -86.92
CA GLY A 451 26.57 -71.08 -85.57
C GLY A 451 26.01 -72.24 -84.75
N THR A 452 26.41 -72.29 -83.49
CA THR A 452 25.99 -73.33 -82.54
C THR A 452 25.01 -72.74 -81.55
N LEU A 453 23.77 -73.23 -81.58
CA LEU A 453 22.77 -72.98 -80.56
C LEU A 453 23.31 -73.45 -79.20
N THR A 454 23.64 -72.47 -78.37
CA THR A 454 24.28 -72.68 -77.07
C THR A 454 23.48 -71.93 -76.02
N PHE A 455 23.22 -72.57 -74.90
CA PHE A 455 22.75 -71.92 -73.68
C PHE A 455 23.92 -71.93 -72.71
N THR A 456 24.22 -70.79 -72.08
CA THR A 456 25.32 -70.64 -71.13
C THR A 456 24.80 -70.25 -69.75
N ASN A 457 25.62 -70.42 -68.71
CA ASN A 457 25.25 -70.15 -67.31
C ASN A 457 24.01 -70.93 -66.83
N HIS A 458 23.98 -72.23 -67.14
CA HIS A 458 22.93 -73.17 -66.74
C HIS A 458 22.59 -73.11 -65.24
N LEU A 459 21.33 -72.80 -64.90
CA LEU A 459 20.77 -72.89 -63.55
C LEU A 459 19.47 -73.69 -63.57
N ALA A 460 19.34 -74.65 -62.66
CA ALA A 460 18.20 -75.55 -62.61
C ALA A 460 16.88 -74.79 -62.40
N GLY A 461 15.88 -75.10 -63.24
CA GLY A 461 14.54 -74.51 -63.17
C GLY A 461 14.36 -73.25 -64.02
N GLN A 462 15.42 -72.73 -64.65
CA GLN A 462 15.27 -71.66 -65.63
C GLN A 462 14.53 -72.16 -66.87
N SER A 463 13.65 -71.31 -67.39
CA SER A 463 12.89 -71.59 -68.60
C SER A 463 12.44 -70.29 -69.24
N GLY A 464 12.14 -70.35 -70.53
CA GLY A 464 11.57 -69.24 -71.26
C GLY A 464 11.60 -69.46 -72.76
N PHE A 465 11.62 -68.36 -73.51
CA PHE A 465 11.45 -68.39 -74.95
C PHE A 465 12.57 -67.66 -75.69
N VAL A 466 12.99 -68.21 -76.82
CA VAL A 466 13.83 -67.51 -77.80
C VAL A 466 13.00 -67.26 -79.05
N TRP A 467 12.90 -66.00 -79.44
CA TRP A 467 12.43 -65.59 -80.75
C TRP A 467 13.60 -65.58 -81.73
N LEU A 468 13.75 -66.64 -82.51
CA LEU A 468 14.83 -66.82 -83.47
C LEU A 468 14.37 -66.45 -84.89
N ASP A 469 14.81 -65.32 -85.41
CA ASP A 469 14.64 -64.92 -86.80
C ASP A 469 15.85 -65.35 -87.63
N ASN A 470 15.80 -66.57 -88.16
CA ASN A 470 16.81 -67.09 -89.09
C ASN A 470 16.37 -66.88 -90.55
N SER A 471 15.82 -65.72 -90.91
CA SER A 471 15.43 -65.41 -92.30
C SER A 471 16.59 -65.53 -93.30
N GLY A 472 17.84 -65.44 -92.82
CA GLY A 472 19.06 -65.66 -93.63
C GLY A 472 19.33 -67.13 -94.01
N GLY A 473 18.59 -68.09 -93.46
CA GLY A 473 18.75 -69.52 -93.79
C GLY A 473 20.09 -70.10 -93.33
N HIS A 474 20.60 -69.62 -92.20
CA HIS A 474 21.89 -70.03 -91.67
C HIS A 474 21.82 -71.43 -91.06
N ALA A 475 22.86 -72.25 -91.26
CA ALA A 475 22.97 -73.57 -90.65
C ALA A 475 23.20 -73.45 -89.13
N ILE A 476 22.40 -74.15 -88.33
CA ILE A 476 22.48 -74.12 -86.86
C ILE A 476 22.84 -75.52 -86.34
N ALA A 477 23.93 -75.63 -85.59
CA ALA A 477 24.28 -76.82 -84.82
C ALA A 477 23.78 -76.70 -83.38
N ALA A 478 23.68 -77.81 -82.65
CA ALA A 478 23.40 -77.79 -81.21
C ALA A 478 24.67 -78.02 -80.40
N ALA A 479 24.90 -77.23 -79.35
CA ALA A 479 25.98 -77.48 -78.42
C ALA A 479 25.77 -78.81 -77.68
N GLY A 480 26.84 -79.37 -77.11
CA GLY A 480 26.75 -80.61 -76.32
C GLY A 480 25.78 -80.52 -75.14
N THR A 481 25.59 -79.32 -74.59
CA THR A 481 24.65 -79.03 -73.48
C THR A 481 23.25 -78.63 -73.96
N THR A 482 23.01 -78.53 -75.27
CA THR A 482 21.71 -78.18 -75.84
C THR A 482 21.03 -79.44 -76.37
N LYS A 483 19.92 -79.83 -75.77
CA LYS A 483 19.16 -81.03 -76.13
C LYS A 483 17.96 -80.63 -76.97
N ILE A 484 18.11 -80.78 -78.27
CA ILE A 484 17.09 -80.54 -79.29
C ILE A 484 17.00 -81.78 -80.17
N ASN A 485 15.80 -82.17 -80.61
CA ASN A 485 15.65 -83.32 -81.49
C ASN A 485 16.16 -82.97 -82.90
N ALA A 486 16.53 -83.99 -83.69
CA ALA A 486 17.16 -83.79 -84.99
C ALA A 486 16.25 -83.08 -86.01
N ALA A 487 14.94 -83.31 -85.94
CA ALA A 487 13.97 -82.69 -86.85
C ALA A 487 13.84 -81.18 -86.58
N ASP A 488 13.72 -80.78 -85.32
CA ASP A 488 13.65 -79.40 -84.87
C ASP A 488 14.94 -78.64 -85.16
N LEU A 489 16.10 -79.26 -84.94
CA LEU A 489 17.40 -78.67 -85.29
C LEU A 489 17.56 -78.45 -86.80
N THR A 490 17.08 -79.41 -87.60
CA THR A 490 17.05 -79.28 -89.06
C THR A 490 16.10 -78.16 -89.47
N ALA A 491 14.94 -78.04 -88.82
CA ALA A 491 13.95 -77.00 -89.12
C ALA A 491 14.51 -75.60 -88.88
N ILE A 492 15.06 -75.33 -87.68
CA ILE A 492 15.61 -74.00 -87.35
C ILE A 492 16.84 -73.62 -88.19
N SER A 493 17.48 -74.60 -88.85
CA SER A 493 18.60 -74.39 -89.79
C SER A 493 18.18 -73.95 -91.18
N THR A 494 16.88 -73.73 -91.42
CA THR A 494 16.33 -73.23 -92.69
C THR A 494 15.75 -71.83 -92.53
N ALA A 495 15.58 -71.10 -93.64
CA ALA A 495 15.09 -69.73 -93.62
C ALA A 495 13.70 -69.63 -92.97
N GLY A 496 13.56 -68.83 -91.92
CA GLY A 496 12.28 -68.60 -91.25
C GLY A 496 12.41 -68.04 -89.83
N VAL A 497 11.26 -67.76 -89.20
CA VAL A 497 11.17 -67.28 -87.82
C VAL A 497 10.58 -68.36 -86.93
N TYR A 498 11.26 -68.63 -85.82
CA TYR A 498 10.99 -69.73 -84.91
C TYR A 498 10.86 -69.25 -83.47
N THR A 499 9.88 -69.79 -82.75
CA THR A 499 9.84 -69.68 -81.29
C THR A 499 10.35 -70.98 -80.68
N LEU A 500 11.51 -70.88 -80.04
CA LEU A 500 12.09 -71.95 -79.24
C LEU A 500 11.62 -71.75 -77.81
N SER A 501 11.14 -72.81 -77.17
CA SER A 501 10.99 -72.84 -75.71
C SER A 501 12.07 -73.73 -75.14
N TYR A 502 12.60 -73.34 -73.98
CA TYR A 502 13.62 -74.15 -73.31
C TYR A 502 13.31 -74.33 -71.83
N PHE A 503 13.80 -75.44 -71.28
CA PHE A 503 13.88 -75.70 -69.84
C PHE A 503 15.28 -76.18 -69.50
N ASP A 504 15.86 -75.59 -68.46
CA ASP A 504 17.21 -75.91 -68.01
C ASP A 504 17.20 -76.72 -66.71
N ASN A 505 17.97 -77.80 -66.66
CA ASN A 505 18.09 -78.63 -65.47
C ASN A 505 19.36 -78.35 -64.64
N GLY A 506 20.08 -77.27 -64.92
CA GLY A 506 21.34 -76.88 -64.29
C GLY A 506 22.58 -77.42 -64.98
N THR A 507 22.44 -78.11 -66.12
CA THR A 507 23.56 -78.64 -66.89
C THR A 507 23.26 -78.68 -68.39
N ASN A 508 22.01 -78.95 -68.76
CA ASN A 508 21.59 -78.98 -70.14
C ASN A 508 20.30 -78.17 -70.33
N ALA A 509 20.22 -77.45 -71.44
CA ALA A 509 19.01 -76.79 -71.91
C ALA A 509 18.25 -77.74 -72.84
N TYR A 510 17.02 -78.09 -72.48
CA TYR A 510 16.12 -78.90 -73.29
C TYR A 510 15.26 -77.96 -74.11
N VAL A 511 15.37 -78.05 -75.43
CA VAL A 511 14.74 -77.10 -76.36
C VAL A 511 13.69 -77.82 -77.18
N SER A 512 12.54 -77.17 -77.33
CA SER A 512 11.49 -77.57 -78.26
C SER A 512 11.14 -76.41 -79.18
N VAL A 513 10.85 -76.72 -80.45
CA VAL A 513 10.53 -75.72 -81.46
C VAL A 513 9.04 -75.80 -81.78
N SER A 514 8.35 -74.66 -81.71
CA SER A 514 6.88 -74.66 -81.76
C SER A 514 6.26 -74.48 -83.16
N ARG A 515 7.06 -74.15 -84.20
CA ARG A 515 6.84 -74.13 -85.68
C ARG A 515 7.25 -72.80 -86.36
N SER A 516 7.59 -72.84 -87.66
CA SER A 516 7.98 -71.67 -88.49
C SER A 516 6.76 -70.80 -88.81
N PHE A 517 6.86 -69.48 -88.61
CA PHE A 517 5.94 -68.51 -89.19
C PHE A 517 6.51 -68.10 -90.56
N ALA A 518 5.75 -68.38 -91.63
CA ALA A 518 6.12 -68.07 -93.02
C ALA A 518 6.10 -66.57 -93.32
#